data_AF-A0A7C0X4R7-F1
#
_entry.id   AF-A0A7C0X4R7-F1
#
_cell.length_a   1.000
_cell.length_b   1.000
_cell.length_c   1.000
_cell.angle_alpha   90.00
_cell.angle_beta   90.00
_cell.angle_gamma   90.00
#
_symmetry.space_group_name_H-M   'P 1'
#
loop_
_entity.id
_entity.type
_entity.pdbx_description
1 polymer ?
#
loop_
_entity_poly.entity_id
_entity_poly.type
_entity_poly.pdbx_seq_one_letter_code
_entity_poly.pdbx_strand_id
1 'polypeptide(L)'
;MTAYFSSFARLWAVSFGLGLLAWPIIVFPCKPLRDRGYAISKVLGILSVGYGAWLASSLRVMPFGLPSILTFLAVLAIGSSVTFLLRRNEVLALVKPRVRSIALTEVVFIVILAVILLLVGSYPDVTPASEGMMDLGILNSVSRTHYFPAKDVWMSGENMNYYYFGHVLVAAVARLCQMSPVAFYNPAKALWFALFWLAIFSLGFSITRRVSYGFLAVFMVGIAGNFDGLLQLLALCNPLSLDWFGSSRIIPGTINEFPFFSLLWGDLHAYVLSFPLFAASLALIYCLNDRLTPRRGHLQSGDTPYGLIGLMALCGGALIVTNAWDFISMSLLLFVVVLSALPIARAGLPRHVMVIARTTLPVLGGAVLLFLPFILSVSQNRPIGFVKERTDSADFAVVFGVLLVPIVAESLVAIAFMRRGHAGAGNGLSWVVLAFL
;
A
#
# COMPACT_ATOMS: atom_id res chain seq x y z
N MET A 1 -17.96 -24.93 1.13
CA MET A 1 -16.59 -25.14 1.65
C MET A 1 -15.56 -25.47 0.57
N THR A 2 -15.84 -26.38 -0.37
CA THR A 2 -14.90 -26.78 -1.44
C THR A 2 -14.44 -25.63 -2.36
N ALA A 3 -15.35 -24.73 -2.75
CA ALA A 3 -15.01 -23.54 -3.54
C ALA A 3 -14.12 -22.54 -2.77
N TYR A 4 -14.36 -22.34 -1.47
CA TYR A 4 -13.54 -21.45 -0.64
C TYR A 4 -12.13 -22.00 -0.43
N PHE A 5 -12.00 -23.30 -0.21
CA PHE A 5 -10.70 -23.94 -0.06
C PHE A 5 -9.88 -23.85 -1.35
N SER A 6 -10.51 -24.05 -2.51
CA SER A 6 -9.82 -23.93 -3.80
C SER A 6 -9.42 -22.48 -4.12
N SER A 7 -10.27 -21.50 -3.80
CA SER A 7 -9.91 -20.08 -3.88
C SER A 7 -8.74 -19.74 -2.97
N PHE A 8 -8.79 -20.15 -1.69
CA PHE A 8 -7.72 -19.91 -0.73
C PHE A 8 -6.37 -20.44 -1.23
N ALA A 9 -6.32 -21.71 -1.66
CA ALA A 9 -5.09 -22.33 -2.13
C ALA A 9 -4.50 -21.60 -3.36
N ARG A 10 -5.35 -21.18 -4.31
CA ARG A 10 -4.92 -20.42 -5.50
C ARG A 10 -4.38 -19.04 -5.13
N LEU A 11 -5.10 -18.29 -4.29
CA LEU A 11 -4.69 -16.96 -3.82
C LEU A 11 -3.35 -17.03 -3.09
N TRP A 12 -3.23 -17.99 -2.16
CA TRP A 12 -2.01 -18.20 -1.41
C TRP A 12 -0.85 -18.58 -2.33
N ALA A 13 -1.02 -19.57 -3.21
CA ALA A 13 0.04 -20.03 -4.10
C ALA A 13 0.54 -18.93 -5.04
N VAL A 14 -0.37 -18.15 -5.65
CA VAL A 14 0.01 -17.06 -6.57
C VAL A 14 0.72 -15.93 -5.83
N SER A 15 0.19 -15.48 -4.70
CA SER A 15 0.81 -14.41 -3.92
C SER A 15 2.12 -14.84 -3.27
N PHE A 16 2.23 -16.09 -2.80
CA PHE A 16 3.46 -16.69 -2.31
C PHE A 16 4.52 -16.80 -3.40
N GLY A 17 4.15 -17.32 -4.58
CA GLY A 17 5.06 -17.44 -5.72
C GLY A 17 5.59 -16.09 -6.19
N LEU A 18 4.70 -15.11 -6.40
CA LEU A 18 5.10 -13.74 -6.77
C LEU A 18 5.96 -13.08 -5.69
N GLY A 19 5.61 -13.28 -4.43
CA GLY A 19 6.38 -12.78 -3.29
C GLY A 19 7.78 -13.37 -3.23
N LEU A 20 7.92 -14.69 -3.39
CA LEU A 20 9.22 -15.37 -3.42
C LEU A 20 10.06 -14.95 -4.62
N LEU A 21 9.45 -14.81 -5.79
CA LEU A 21 10.15 -14.37 -6.98
C LEU A 21 10.69 -12.96 -6.81
N ALA A 22 9.89 -12.01 -6.30
CA ALA A 22 10.35 -10.63 -6.13
C ALA A 22 11.36 -10.44 -4.98
N TRP A 23 11.34 -11.33 -3.99
CA TRP A 23 12.04 -11.10 -2.72
C TRP A 23 13.57 -11.01 -2.80
N PRO A 24 14.31 -11.81 -3.61
CA PRO A 24 15.76 -11.67 -3.78
C PRO A 24 16.21 -10.27 -4.20
N ILE A 25 15.39 -9.53 -4.93
CA ILE A 25 15.66 -8.14 -5.31
C ILE A 25 15.34 -7.19 -4.13
N ILE A 26 14.24 -7.44 -3.44
CA ILE A 26 13.67 -6.58 -2.40
C ILE A 26 14.42 -6.68 -1.06
N VAL A 27 15.10 -7.80 -0.78
CA VAL A 27 15.81 -8.05 0.48
C VAL A 27 16.90 -7.00 0.77
N PHE A 28 17.51 -6.42 -0.26
CA PHE A 28 18.59 -5.43 -0.14
C PHE A 28 18.12 -4.03 0.23
N PRO A 29 17.11 -3.42 -0.45
CA PRO A 29 16.53 -2.16 -0.01
C PRO A 29 15.86 -2.29 1.37
N CYS A 30 15.27 -3.45 1.67
CA CYS A 30 14.43 -3.66 2.86
C CYS A 30 15.14 -4.29 4.06
N LYS A 31 16.47 -4.14 4.15
CA LYS A 31 17.26 -4.59 5.32
C LYS A 31 16.69 -4.11 6.67
N PRO A 32 16.14 -2.89 6.82
CA PRO A 32 15.63 -2.42 8.11
C PRO A 32 14.43 -3.22 8.63
N LEU A 33 13.64 -3.82 7.74
CA LEU A 33 12.46 -4.60 8.11
C LEU A 33 12.84 -5.92 8.77
N ARG A 34 11.99 -6.37 9.72
CA ARG A 34 12.21 -7.59 10.51
C ARG A 34 12.21 -8.84 9.67
N ASP A 35 11.34 -8.88 8.67
CA ASP A 35 11.15 -9.94 7.68
C ASP A 35 11.98 -9.72 6.40
N ARG A 36 12.85 -8.70 6.38
CA ARG A 36 13.64 -8.28 5.21
C ARG A 36 12.79 -7.99 3.96
N GLY A 37 11.59 -7.43 4.14
CA GLY A 37 10.71 -7.06 3.04
C GLY A 37 9.93 -8.21 2.43
N TYR A 38 9.85 -9.36 3.11
CA TYR A 38 9.06 -10.51 2.65
C TYR A 38 7.56 -10.20 2.56
N ALA A 39 6.99 -9.45 3.52
CA ALA A 39 5.58 -9.05 3.44
C ALA A 39 5.27 -8.23 2.17
N ILE A 40 6.04 -7.17 1.96
CA ILE A 40 5.82 -6.25 0.84
C ILE A 40 6.26 -6.84 -0.51
N SER A 41 7.04 -7.92 -0.53
CA SER A 41 7.43 -8.57 -1.78
C SER A 41 6.25 -9.19 -2.51
N LYS A 42 5.21 -9.64 -1.80
CA LYS A 42 3.96 -10.11 -2.42
C LYS A 42 3.28 -8.98 -3.21
N VAL A 43 3.20 -7.78 -2.63
CA VAL A 43 2.65 -6.57 -3.29
C VAL A 43 3.52 -6.16 -4.47
N LEU A 44 4.84 -6.03 -4.26
CA LEU A 44 5.77 -5.58 -5.29
C LEU A 44 5.92 -6.59 -6.44
N GLY A 45 5.75 -7.89 -6.17
CA GLY A 45 5.70 -8.93 -7.20
C GLY A 45 4.46 -8.82 -8.07
N ILE A 46 3.28 -8.66 -7.46
CA ILE A 46 2.02 -8.39 -8.19
C ILE A 46 2.15 -7.11 -9.02
N LEU A 47 2.64 -6.03 -8.40
CA LEU A 47 2.83 -4.75 -9.07
C LEU A 47 3.78 -4.87 -10.26
N SER A 48 4.92 -5.53 -10.10
CA SER A 48 5.95 -5.63 -11.14
C SER A 48 5.46 -6.41 -12.37
N VAL A 49 4.77 -7.54 -12.16
CA VAL A 49 4.22 -8.36 -13.25
C VAL A 49 3.04 -7.65 -13.92
N GLY A 50 2.11 -7.10 -13.12
CA GLY A 50 0.95 -6.37 -13.63
C GLY A 50 1.34 -5.10 -14.38
N TYR A 51 2.29 -4.32 -13.85
CA TYR A 51 2.84 -3.12 -14.48
C TYR A 51 3.54 -3.44 -15.80
N GLY A 52 4.40 -4.47 -15.84
CA GLY A 52 5.08 -4.86 -17.08
C GLY A 52 4.10 -5.24 -18.18
N ALA A 53 3.13 -6.09 -17.87
CA ALA A 53 2.08 -6.48 -18.81
C ALA A 53 1.22 -5.30 -19.26
N TRP A 54 0.84 -4.41 -18.33
CA TRP A 54 0.12 -3.18 -18.62
C TRP A 54 0.94 -2.27 -19.55
N LEU A 55 2.18 -1.95 -19.19
CA LEU A 55 3.04 -1.05 -19.95
C LEU A 55 3.28 -1.54 -21.37
N ALA A 56 3.60 -2.83 -21.54
CA ALA A 56 3.80 -3.41 -22.87
C ALA A 56 2.55 -3.29 -23.75
N SER A 57 1.36 -3.42 -23.15
CA SER A 57 0.11 -3.26 -23.88
C SER A 57 -0.28 -1.80 -24.11
N SER A 58 0.02 -0.89 -23.18
CA SER A 58 -0.15 0.57 -23.39
C SER A 58 0.77 1.07 -24.52
N LEU A 59 1.98 0.52 -24.63
CA LEU A 59 2.95 0.84 -25.69
C LEU A 59 2.72 0.05 -26.99
N ARG A 60 1.64 -0.74 -27.08
CA ARG A 60 1.32 -1.59 -28.25
C ARG A 60 2.38 -2.65 -28.62
N VAL A 61 3.30 -2.96 -27.70
CA VAL A 61 4.34 -3.99 -27.89
C VAL A 61 3.76 -5.39 -27.82
N MET A 62 2.88 -5.65 -26.85
CA MET A 62 2.28 -6.96 -26.63
C MET A 62 0.86 -6.82 -26.07
N PRO A 63 -0.14 -7.57 -26.55
CA PRO A 63 -1.50 -7.47 -26.02
C PRO A 63 -1.58 -7.92 -24.56
N PHE A 64 -2.42 -7.26 -23.76
CA PHE A 64 -2.70 -7.63 -22.38
C PHE A 64 -3.37 -9.01 -22.32
N GLY A 65 -2.63 -10.01 -21.85
CA GLY A 65 -2.92 -11.41 -22.06
C GLY A 65 -2.33 -12.24 -20.92
N LEU A 66 -2.78 -13.49 -20.77
CA LEU A 66 -1.96 -14.47 -20.05
C LEU A 66 -0.54 -14.55 -20.63
N PRO A 67 -0.32 -14.50 -21.96
CA PRO A 67 1.02 -14.46 -22.52
C PRO A 67 1.87 -13.29 -22.01
N SER A 68 1.36 -12.06 -21.98
CA SER A 68 2.15 -10.91 -21.50
C SER A 68 2.41 -10.97 -20.00
N ILE A 69 1.43 -11.43 -19.21
CA ILE A 69 1.61 -11.67 -17.78
C ILE A 69 2.73 -12.72 -17.54
N LEU A 70 2.73 -13.83 -18.28
CA LEU A 70 3.75 -14.87 -18.15
C LEU A 70 5.13 -14.38 -18.62
N THR A 71 5.19 -13.54 -19.67
CA THR A 71 6.44 -12.90 -20.10
C THR A 71 7.05 -12.07 -18.98
N PHE A 72 6.28 -11.19 -18.35
CA PHE A 72 6.81 -10.33 -17.27
C PHE A 72 7.03 -11.09 -15.95
N LEU A 73 6.30 -12.19 -15.72
CA LEU A 73 6.64 -13.14 -14.67
C LEU A 73 8.01 -13.80 -14.92
N ALA A 74 8.29 -14.22 -16.16
CA ALA A 74 9.58 -14.78 -16.53
C ALA A 74 10.72 -13.75 -16.42
N VAL A 75 10.48 -12.49 -16.83
CA VAL A 75 11.44 -11.39 -16.63
C VAL A 75 11.77 -11.20 -15.15
N LEU A 76 10.75 -11.16 -14.29
CA LEU A 76 10.94 -11.06 -12.84
C LEU A 76 11.72 -12.28 -12.29
N ALA A 77 11.37 -13.48 -12.73
CA ALA A 77 12.02 -14.72 -12.30
C ALA A 77 13.50 -14.77 -12.72
N ILE A 78 13.82 -14.38 -13.96
CA ILE A 78 15.19 -14.31 -14.48
C ILE A 78 15.98 -13.26 -13.70
N GLY A 79 15.47 -12.03 -13.58
CA GLY A 79 16.16 -10.96 -12.84
C GLY A 79 16.42 -11.33 -11.38
N SER A 80 15.47 -12.00 -10.75
CA SER A 80 15.59 -12.44 -9.35
C SER A 80 16.52 -13.63 -9.18
N SER A 81 16.52 -14.57 -10.14
CA SER A 81 17.46 -15.70 -10.17
C SER A 81 18.89 -15.22 -10.39
N VAL A 82 19.12 -14.29 -11.33
CA VAL A 82 20.43 -13.67 -11.57
C VAL A 82 20.89 -12.95 -10.31
N THR A 83 20.03 -12.15 -9.68
CA THR A 83 20.35 -11.45 -8.42
C THR A 83 20.72 -12.44 -7.31
N PHE A 84 19.94 -13.50 -7.14
CA PHE A 84 20.20 -14.54 -6.15
C PHE A 84 21.50 -15.29 -6.40
N LEU A 85 21.79 -15.68 -7.65
CA LEU A 85 22.99 -16.44 -7.99
C LEU A 85 24.25 -15.59 -7.82
N LEU A 86 24.24 -14.33 -8.27
CA LEU A 86 25.37 -13.42 -8.14
C LEU A 86 25.63 -13.00 -6.69
N ARG A 87 24.59 -12.90 -5.86
CA ARG A 87 24.68 -12.42 -4.47
C ARG A 87 24.22 -13.46 -3.44
N ARG A 88 24.37 -14.75 -3.76
CA ARG A 88 23.83 -15.87 -2.96
C ARG A 88 24.21 -15.78 -1.49
N ASN A 89 25.50 -15.55 -1.22
CA ASN A 89 26.01 -15.49 0.14
C ASN A 89 25.44 -14.30 0.91
N GLU A 90 25.29 -13.14 0.27
CA GLU A 90 24.67 -11.95 0.88
C GLU A 90 23.19 -12.21 1.19
N VAL A 91 22.42 -12.75 0.25
CA VAL A 91 21.00 -13.06 0.45
C VAL A 91 20.84 -14.05 1.61
N LEU A 92 21.59 -15.15 1.61
CA LEU A 92 21.53 -16.14 2.68
C LEU A 92 21.95 -15.55 4.03
N ALA A 93 22.93 -14.66 4.08
CA ALA A 93 23.34 -13.97 5.30
C ALA A 93 22.24 -13.04 5.85
N LEU A 94 21.44 -12.41 4.97
CA LEU A 94 20.32 -11.55 5.36
C LEU A 94 19.10 -12.35 5.83
N VAL A 95 18.86 -13.50 5.20
CA VAL A 95 17.67 -14.35 5.38
C VAL A 95 17.80 -15.34 6.54
N LYS A 96 18.90 -16.10 6.62
CA LYS A 96 19.08 -17.17 7.62
C LYS A 96 18.80 -16.71 9.06
N PRO A 97 19.28 -15.55 9.52
CA PRO A 97 19.01 -15.09 10.88
C PRO A 97 17.55 -14.67 11.13
N ARG A 98 16.76 -14.48 10.07
CA ARG A 98 15.39 -13.94 10.11
C ARG A 98 14.33 -14.94 9.69
N VAL A 99 14.67 -16.21 9.44
CA VAL A 99 13.73 -17.26 9.00
C VAL A 99 12.51 -17.35 9.91
N ARG A 100 12.67 -17.22 11.23
CA ARG A 100 11.54 -17.21 12.18
C ARG A 100 10.58 -16.03 11.96
N SER A 101 11.12 -14.84 11.68
CA SER A 101 10.32 -13.66 11.39
C SER A 101 9.60 -13.79 10.04
N ILE A 102 10.26 -14.36 9.03
CA ILE A 102 9.67 -14.61 7.72
C ILE A 102 8.54 -15.65 7.82
N ALA A 103 8.78 -16.75 8.54
CA ALA A 103 7.77 -17.78 8.79
C ALA A 103 6.57 -17.22 9.57
N LEU A 104 6.83 -16.39 10.60
CA LEU A 104 5.77 -15.68 11.32
C LEU A 104 4.94 -14.79 10.37
N THR A 105 5.60 -13.99 9.52
CA THR A 105 4.91 -13.16 8.52
C THR A 105 4.03 -14.02 7.61
N GLU A 106 4.50 -15.19 7.17
CA GLU A 106 3.69 -16.08 6.32
C GLU A 106 2.51 -16.71 7.06
N VAL A 107 2.69 -17.11 8.31
CA VAL A 107 1.58 -17.61 9.17
C VAL A 107 0.54 -16.51 9.36
N VAL A 108 0.96 -15.27 9.64
CA VAL A 108 0.06 -14.12 9.77
C VAL A 108 -0.69 -13.87 8.47
N PHE A 109 -0.02 -13.93 7.32
CA PHE A 109 -0.66 -13.78 6.01
C PHE A 109 -1.74 -14.84 5.78
N ILE A 110 -1.43 -16.11 6.04
CA ILE A 110 -2.36 -17.24 5.90
C ILE A 110 -3.60 -17.04 6.79
N VAL A 111 -3.39 -16.67 8.06
CA VAL A 111 -4.49 -16.43 9.02
C VAL A 111 -5.37 -15.28 8.56
N ILE A 112 -4.78 -14.13 8.21
CA ILE A 112 -5.52 -12.95 7.74
C ILE A 112 -6.31 -13.30 6.47
N LEU A 113 -5.66 -13.93 5.49
CA LEU A 113 -6.31 -14.31 4.23
C LEU A 113 -7.49 -15.26 4.47
N ALA A 114 -7.33 -16.25 5.35
CA ALA A 114 -8.40 -17.19 5.69
C ALA A 114 -9.59 -16.48 6.37
N VAL A 115 -9.32 -15.64 7.38
CA VAL A 115 -10.37 -14.90 8.10
C VAL A 115 -11.14 -13.98 7.16
N ILE A 116 -10.45 -13.19 6.34
CA ILE A 116 -11.10 -12.25 5.43
C ILE A 116 -11.86 -12.98 4.32
N LEU A 117 -11.31 -14.08 3.79
CA LEU A 117 -12.00 -14.87 2.77
C LEU A 117 -13.30 -15.50 3.31
N LEU A 118 -13.32 -15.91 4.59
CA LEU A 118 -14.55 -16.37 5.25
C LEU A 118 -15.55 -15.22 5.45
N LEU A 119 -15.07 -14.04 5.83
CA LEU A 119 -15.90 -12.84 6.02
C LEU A 119 -16.58 -12.43 4.70
N VAL A 120 -15.78 -12.20 3.65
CA VAL A 120 -16.29 -11.84 2.31
C VAL A 120 -17.14 -12.97 1.74
N GLY A 121 -16.81 -14.21 2.07
CA GLY A 121 -17.58 -15.38 1.67
C GLY A 121 -18.98 -15.47 2.28
N SER A 122 -19.23 -14.80 3.40
CA SER A 122 -20.52 -14.80 4.08
C SER A 122 -21.53 -13.84 3.43
N TYR A 123 -21.04 -12.84 2.70
CA TYR A 123 -21.85 -11.85 1.97
C TYR A 123 -21.27 -11.61 0.56
N PRO A 124 -21.41 -12.60 -0.35
CA PRO A 124 -20.75 -12.55 -1.65
C PRO A 124 -21.46 -11.68 -2.69
N ASP A 125 -22.63 -11.14 -2.38
CA ASP A 125 -23.48 -10.46 -3.36
C ASP A 125 -22.85 -9.16 -3.86
N VAL A 126 -22.79 -9.03 -5.19
CA VAL A 126 -22.44 -7.76 -5.85
C VAL A 126 -23.74 -7.05 -6.16
N THR A 127 -24.11 -6.10 -5.31
CA THR A 127 -25.40 -5.42 -5.40
C THR A 127 -25.32 -4.15 -6.25
N PRO A 128 -26.38 -3.77 -6.99
CA PRO A 128 -26.46 -2.46 -7.65
C PRO A 128 -26.54 -1.27 -6.69
N ALA A 129 -26.84 -1.53 -5.40
CA ALA A 129 -26.91 -0.51 -4.37
C ALA A 129 -25.53 -0.06 -3.88
N SER A 130 -24.47 -0.82 -4.20
CA SER A 130 -23.08 -0.45 -3.95
C SER A 130 -22.32 -0.16 -5.24
N GLU A 131 -21.11 0.37 -5.10
CA GLU A 131 -20.20 0.63 -6.23
C GLU A 131 -19.63 -0.67 -6.81
N GLY A 132 -19.90 -1.83 -6.19
CA GLY A 132 -19.35 -3.10 -6.62
C GLY A 132 -19.78 -3.52 -8.04
N MET A 133 -20.97 -3.09 -8.50
CA MET A 133 -21.38 -3.29 -9.89
C MET A 133 -20.48 -2.53 -10.86
N MET A 134 -20.11 -1.29 -10.53
CA MET A 134 -19.21 -0.47 -11.33
C MET A 134 -17.82 -1.11 -11.38
N ASP A 135 -17.26 -1.49 -10.24
CA ASP A 135 -15.92 -2.10 -10.18
C ASP A 135 -15.86 -3.45 -10.93
N LEU A 136 -16.90 -4.27 -10.80
CA LEU A 136 -16.99 -5.51 -11.56
C LEU A 136 -17.10 -5.22 -13.07
N GLY A 137 -17.81 -4.18 -13.46
CA GLY A 137 -17.84 -3.68 -14.84
C GLY A 137 -16.45 -3.28 -15.34
N ILE A 138 -15.71 -2.49 -14.56
CA ILE A 138 -14.34 -2.05 -14.88
C ILE A 138 -13.42 -3.27 -15.00
N LEU A 139 -13.49 -4.21 -14.05
CA LEU A 139 -12.69 -5.43 -14.08
C LEU A 139 -12.96 -6.27 -15.33
N ASN A 140 -14.23 -6.39 -15.75
CA ASN A 140 -14.60 -7.08 -16.99
C ASN A 140 -14.08 -6.35 -18.23
N SER A 141 -14.20 -5.02 -18.30
CA SER A 141 -13.68 -4.22 -19.40
C SER A 141 -12.16 -4.36 -19.53
N VAL A 142 -11.43 -4.23 -18.42
CA VAL A 142 -9.98 -4.42 -18.35
C VAL A 142 -9.59 -5.84 -18.78
N SER A 143 -10.33 -6.85 -18.34
CA SER A 143 -10.03 -8.26 -18.65
C SER A 143 -10.28 -8.63 -20.11
N ARG A 144 -11.11 -7.88 -20.84
CA ARG A 144 -11.37 -8.06 -22.28
C ARG A 144 -10.51 -7.15 -23.16
N THR A 145 -9.84 -6.17 -22.57
CA THR A 145 -9.00 -5.21 -23.28
C THR A 145 -7.68 -5.85 -23.71
N HIS A 146 -7.31 -5.70 -24.99
CA HIS A 146 -6.01 -6.13 -25.49
C HIS A 146 -4.94 -5.04 -25.41
N TYR A 147 -5.30 -3.77 -25.59
CA TYR A 147 -4.38 -2.64 -25.54
C TYR A 147 -5.04 -1.50 -24.79
N PHE A 148 -4.34 -0.90 -23.83
CA PHE A 148 -4.87 0.18 -23.00
C PHE A 148 -4.82 1.53 -23.74
N PRO A 149 -5.71 2.48 -23.37
CA PRO A 149 -6.71 2.43 -22.28
C PRO A 149 -7.88 1.47 -22.54
N ALA A 150 -8.48 0.95 -21.46
CA ALA A 150 -9.66 0.09 -21.54
C ALA A 150 -10.88 0.87 -22.01
N LYS A 151 -11.91 0.18 -22.52
CA LYS A 151 -13.15 0.83 -22.93
C LYS A 151 -14.00 1.24 -21.73
N ASP A 152 -14.65 2.40 -21.84
CA ASP A 152 -15.53 2.89 -20.81
C ASP A 152 -16.75 1.96 -20.65
N VAL A 153 -17.17 1.74 -19.41
CA VAL A 153 -18.26 0.80 -19.09
C VAL A 153 -19.64 1.45 -19.19
N TRP A 154 -19.69 2.78 -19.20
CA TRP A 154 -20.91 3.58 -19.25
C TRP A 154 -21.06 4.32 -20.58
N MET A 155 -19.97 4.62 -21.28
CA MET A 155 -19.97 5.38 -22.54
C MET A 155 -19.43 4.55 -23.72
N SER A 156 -20.35 3.97 -24.50
CA SER A 156 -20.01 3.11 -25.65
C SER A 156 -19.13 3.83 -26.66
N GLY A 157 -18.05 3.16 -27.10
CA GLY A 157 -17.09 3.68 -28.07
C GLY A 157 -15.91 4.42 -27.44
N GLU A 158 -16.13 5.03 -26.28
CA GLU A 158 -15.11 5.84 -25.59
C GLU A 158 -14.11 5.01 -24.80
N ASN A 159 -12.98 5.64 -24.50
CA ASN A 159 -11.98 5.09 -23.60
C ASN A 159 -12.30 5.48 -22.16
N MET A 160 -11.99 4.57 -21.22
CA MET A 160 -12.21 4.77 -19.80
C MET A 160 -11.40 5.96 -19.30
N ASN A 161 -12.10 6.98 -18.79
CA ASN A 161 -11.51 8.15 -18.17
C ASN A 161 -11.58 8.06 -16.63
N TYR A 162 -11.04 6.98 -16.08
CA TYR A 162 -11.13 6.64 -14.65
C TYR A 162 -9.89 5.87 -14.15
N TYR A 163 -9.75 5.75 -12.83
CA TYR A 163 -8.69 4.97 -12.18
C TYR A 163 -8.87 3.46 -12.40
N TYR A 164 -8.36 2.94 -13.51
CA TYR A 164 -8.50 1.52 -13.85
C TYR A 164 -7.26 0.66 -13.51
N PHE A 165 -6.11 1.25 -13.16
CA PHE A 165 -4.86 0.48 -13.01
C PHE A 165 -4.91 -0.56 -11.89
N GLY A 166 -5.53 -0.26 -10.75
CA GLY A 166 -5.76 -1.25 -9.70
C GLY A 166 -6.49 -2.50 -10.22
N HIS A 167 -7.50 -2.29 -11.09
CA HIS A 167 -8.25 -3.38 -11.72
C HIS A 167 -7.39 -4.18 -12.71
N VAL A 168 -6.35 -3.59 -13.30
CA VAL A 168 -5.35 -4.30 -14.12
C VAL A 168 -4.54 -5.27 -13.25
N LEU A 169 -4.14 -4.85 -12.04
CA LEU A 169 -3.47 -5.73 -11.09
C LEU A 169 -4.40 -6.89 -10.68
N VAL A 170 -5.67 -6.60 -10.38
CA VAL A 170 -6.69 -7.63 -10.08
C VAL A 170 -6.85 -8.60 -11.26
N ALA A 171 -6.99 -8.11 -12.48
CA ALA A 171 -7.14 -8.94 -13.69
C ALA A 171 -5.91 -9.82 -13.94
N ALA A 172 -4.70 -9.30 -13.68
CA ALA A 172 -3.46 -10.07 -13.80
C ALA A 172 -3.42 -11.25 -12.83
N VAL A 173 -3.77 -11.01 -11.55
CA VAL A 173 -3.84 -12.06 -10.53
C VAL A 173 -4.97 -13.06 -10.83
N ALA A 174 -6.13 -12.59 -11.29
CA ALA A 174 -7.26 -13.44 -11.68
C ALA A 174 -6.85 -14.47 -12.76
N ARG A 175 -6.09 -14.01 -13.77
CA ARG A 175 -5.57 -14.87 -14.84
C ARG A 175 -4.54 -15.88 -14.33
N LEU A 176 -3.64 -15.49 -13.43
CA LEU A 176 -2.70 -16.42 -12.78
C LEU A 176 -3.43 -17.46 -11.91
N CYS A 177 -4.51 -17.06 -11.25
CA CYS A 177 -5.39 -17.97 -10.50
C CYS A 177 -6.30 -18.82 -11.39
N GLN A 178 -6.33 -18.56 -12.71
CA GLN A 178 -7.23 -19.19 -13.68
C GLN A 178 -8.71 -19.05 -13.25
N MET A 179 -9.10 -17.82 -12.91
CA MET A 179 -10.46 -17.47 -12.50
C MET A 179 -11.02 -16.37 -13.41
N SER A 180 -12.32 -16.44 -13.72
CA SER A 180 -13.01 -15.36 -14.44
C SER A 180 -13.11 -14.11 -13.56
N PRO A 181 -13.28 -12.91 -14.15
CA PRO A 181 -13.48 -11.67 -13.38
C PRO A 181 -14.58 -11.80 -12.31
N VAL A 182 -15.73 -12.38 -12.69
CA VAL A 182 -16.88 -12.58 -11.80
C VAL A 182 -16.53 -13.52 -10.64
N ALA A 183 -15.87 -14.65 -10.92
CA ALA A 183 -15.48 -15.60 -9.88
C ALA A 183 -14.38 -15.04 -8.95
N PHE A 184 -13.52 -14.15 -9.47
CA PHE A 184 -12.38 -13.61 -8.75
C PHE A 184 -12.69 -12.33 -7.95
N TYR A 185 -13.81 -11.66 -8.21
CA TYR A 185 -14.14 -10.37 -7.56
C TYR A 185 -14.09 -10.44 -6.02
N ASN A 186 -14.79 -11.40 -5.42
CA ASN A 186 -14.77 -11.62 -3.96
C ASN A 186 -13.42 -12.12 -3.42
N PRO A 187 -12.78 -13.15 -4.02
CA PRO A 187 -11.41 -13.53 -3.70
C PRO A 187 -10.39 -12.38 -3.76
N ALA A 188 -10.54 -11.45 -4.70
CA ALA A 188 -9.67 -10.29 -4.85
C ALA A 188 -9.79 -9.36 -3.63
N LYS A 189 -11.00 -9.08 -3.14
CA LYS A 189 -11.19 -8.30 -1.90
C LYS A 189 -10.38 -8.88 -0.75
N ALA A 190 -10.52 -10.19 -0.54
CA ALA A 190 -9.81 -10.88 0.53
C ALA A 190 -8.29 -10.80 0.38
N LEU A 191 -7.77 -10.99 -0.84
CA LEU A 191 -6.34 -10.88 -1.10
C LEU A 191 -5.81 -9.44 -0.90
N TRP A 192 -6.53 -8.43 -1.39
CA TRP A 192 -6.10 -7.03 -1.29
C TRP A 192 -6.01 -6.56 0.17
N PHE A 193 -7.03 -6.86 0.97
CA PHE A 193 -6.98 -6.56 2.41
C PHE A 193 -5.93 -7.41 3.15
N ALA A 194 -5.74 -8.68 2.78
CA ALA A 194 -4.69 -9.50 3.39
C ALA A 194 -3.28 -8.96 3.10
N LEU A 195 -3.03 -8.51 1.88
CA LEU A 195 -1.77 -7.86 1.50
C LEU A 195 -1.56 -6.53 2.24
N PHE A 196 -2.62 -5.73 2.35
CA PHE A 196 -2.61 -4.47 3.09
C PHE A 196 -2.28 -4.69 4.57
N TRP A 197 -3.04 -5.52 5.27
CA TRP A 197 -2.82 -5.79 6.70
C TRP A 197 -1.49 -6.48 6.96
N LEU A 198 -1.01 -7.34 6.06
CA LEU A 198 0.32 -7.95 6.18
C LEU A 198 1.44 -6.90 6.12
N ALA A 199 1.34 -5.93 5.21
CA ALA A 199 2.31 -4.85 5.09
C ALA A 199 2.33 -3.96 6.33
N ILE A 200 1.15 -3.60 6.86
CA ILE A 200 1.01 -2.83 8.11
C ILE A 200 1.55 -3.62 9.31
N PHE A 201 1.21 -4.90 9.42
CA PHE A 201 1.75 -5.79 10.47
C PHE A 201 3.28 -5.81 10.42
N SER A 202 3.86 -6.02 9.24
CA SER A 202 5.31 -6.07 9.07
C SER A 202 5.99 -4.76 9.46
N LEU A 203 5.38 -3.61 9.14
CA LEU A 203 5.88 -2.30 9.53
C LEU A 203 5.83 -2.09 11.06
N GLY A 204 4.67 -2.31 11.69
CA GLY A 204 4.51 -2.20 13.14
C GLY A 204 5.44 -3.15 13.92
N PHE A 205 5.58 -4.38 13.43
CA PHE A 205 6.53 -5.36 13.98
C PHE A 205 7.99 -4.93 13.78
N SER A 206 8.32 -4.31 12.64
CA SER A 206 9.68 -3.85 12.34
C SER A 206 10.13 -2.69 13.21
N ILE A 207 9.24 -1.72 13.43
CA ILE A 207 9.50 -0.54 14.26
C ILE A 207 9.73 -0.94 15.72
N THR A 208 8.80 -1.70 16.29
CA THR A 208 8.76 -1.99 17.74
C THR A 208 9.49 -3.26 18.13
N ARG A 209 9.77 -4.15 17.16
CA ARG A 209 10.36 -5.49 17.36
C ARG A 209 9.47 -6.44 18.17
N ARG A 210 8.19 -6.10 18.33
CA ARG A 210 7.20 -6.86 19.11
C ARG A 210 6.01 -7.22 18.23
N VAL A 211 5.62 -8.50 18.26
CA VAL A 211 4.52 -9.02 17.43
C VAL A 211 3.19 -8.35 17.79
N SER A 212 2.95 -8.08 19.08
CA SER A 212 1.74 -7.41 19.56
C SER A 212 1.51 -6.04 18.92
N TYR A 213 2.59 -5.29 18.66
CA TYR A 213 2.50 -3.98 18.02
C TYR A 213 2.31 -4.07 16.50
N GLY A 214 2.71 -5.17 15.87
CA GLY A 214 2.30 -5.46 14.49
C GLY A 214 0.78 -5.61 14.41
N PHE A 215 0.17 -6.37 15.32
CA PHE A 215 -1.29 -6.49 15.39
C PHE A 215 -1.98 -5.21 15.85
N LEU A 216 -1.39 -4.44 16.76
CA LEU A 216 -1.90 -3.13 17.14
C LEU A 216 -1.94 -2.17 15.94
N ALA A 217 -0.90 -2.18 15.10
CA ALA A 217 -0.88 -1.37 13.87
C ALA A 217 -1.99 -1.80 12.91
N VAL A 218 -2.19 -3.11 12.71
CA VAL A 218 -3.31 -3.64 11.90
C VAL A 218 -4.65 -3.20 12.48
N PHE A 219 -4.80 -3.25 13.80
CA PHE A 219 -6.02 -2.80 14.46
C PHE A 219 -6.24 -1.29 14.23
N MET A 220 -5.26 -0.44 14.54
CA MET A 220 -5.40 1.01 14.44
C MET A 220 -5.66 1.47 13.01
N VAL A 221 -4.90 0.95 12.04
CA VAL A 221 -4.99 1.38 10.65
C VAL A 221 -6.14 0.67 9.91
N GLY A 222 -6.38 -0.60 10.22
CA GLY A 222 -7.26 -1.47 9.45
C GLY A 222 -8.66 -1.68 10.04
N ILE A 223 -8.83 -1.51 11.36
CA ILE A 223 -10.05 -1.95 12.08
C ILE A 223 -10.69 -0.83 12.91
N ALA A 224 -9.90 -0.04 13.65
CA ALA A 224 -10.38 0.89 14.67
C ALA A 224 -11.36 1.94 14.11
N GLY A 225 -11.19 2.35 12.86
CA GLY A 225 -12.06 3.32 12.20
C GLY A 225 -11.99 4.68 12.88
N ASN A 226 -13.16 5.26 13.16
CA ASN A 226 -13.30 6.55 13.84
C ASN A 226 -13.91 6.37 15.24
N PHE A 227 -14.03 7.45 16.00
CA PHE A 227 -14.51 7.36 17.39
C PHE A 227 -16.00 7.00 17.52
N ASP A 228 -16.80 7.12 16.46
CA ASP A 228 -18.22 6.81 16.53
C ASP A 228 -18.45 5.34 16.89
N GLY A 229 -17.69 4.41 16.31
CA GLY A 229 -17.77 2.99 16.68
C GLY A 229 -17.46 2.73 18.15
N LEU A 230 -16.53 3.48 18.74
CA LEU A 230 -16.23 3.41 20.18
C LEU A 230 -17.39 3.97 21.01
N LEU A 231 -17.96 5.11 20.62
CA LEU A 231 -19.09 5.72 21.30
C LEU A 231 -20.32 4.81 21.27
N GLN A 232 -20.62 4.19 20.13
CA GLN A 232 -21.69 3.20 19.99
C GLN A 232 -21.44 1.98 20.88
N LEU A 233 -20.20 1.46 20.94
CA LEU A 233 -19.88 0.32 21.80
C LEU A 233 -20.09 0.63 23.29
N LEU A 234 -19.70 1.83 23.72
CA LEU A 234 -19.93 2.30 25.09
C LEU A 234 -21.42 2.48 25.42
N ALA A 235 -22.22 2.90 24.44
CA ALA A 235 -23.66 3.09 24.60
C ALA A 235 -24.45 1.77 24.56
N LEU A 236 -24.12 0.88 23.62
CA LEU A 236 -24.88 -0.34 23.33
C LEU A 236 -24.37 -1.57 24.09
N CYS A 237 -23.10 -1.57 24.52
CA CYS A 237 -22.42 -2.70 25.15
C CYS A 237 -22.44 -4.02 24.32
N ASN A 238 -22.74 -3.94 23.01
CA ASN A 238 -22.78 -5.09 22.10
C ASN A 238 -22.07 -4.75 20.78
N PRO A 239 -20.92 -5.39 20.48
CA PRO A 239 -20.20 -5.18 19.22
C PRO A 239 -20.97 -5.59 17.97
N LEU A 240 -21.95 -6.48 18.07
CA LEU A 240 -22.70 -6.99 16.92
C LEU A 240 -23.81 -6.04 16.46
N SER A 241 -24.16 -5.05 17.27
CA SER A 241 -25.20 -4.05 16.95
C SER A 241 -24.62 -2.70 16.50
N LEU A 242 -23.33 -2.66 16.15
CA LEU A 242 -22.69 -1.44 15.67
C LEU A 242 -23.23 -1.05 14.29
N ASP A 243 -23.73 0.16 14.17
CA ASP A 243 -24.07 0.79 12.89
C ASP A 243 -22.79 1.32 12.24
N TRP A 244 -22.07 0.41 11.61
CA TRP A 244 -20.85 0.72 10.87
C TRP A 244 -21.12 1.60 9.64
N PHE A 245 -22.35 1.63 9.11
CA PHE A 245 -22.72 2.49 7.99
C PHE A 245 -22.96 3.93 8.44
N GLY A 246 -23.64 4.14 9.57
CA GLY A 246 -23.73 5.43 10.24
C GLY A 246 -22.35 6.02 10.55
N SER A 247 -21.42 5.17 11.01
CA SER A 247 -20.03 5.58 11.27
C SER A 247 -19.29 6.07 10.02
N SER A 248 -19.71 5.74 8.79
CA SER A 248 -19.10 6.26 7.56
C SER A 248 -19.82 7.47 6.96
N ARG A 249 -20.77 8.06 7.70
CA ARG A 249 -21.58 9.23 7.28
C ARG A 249 -21.67 10.31 8.37
N ILE A 250 -20.62 10.45 9.20
CA ILE A 250 -20.61 11.40 10.33
C ILE A 250 -20.66 12.86 9.87
N ILE A 251 -19.89 13.22 8.84
CA ILE A 251 -19.84 14.60 8.34
C ILE A 251 -20.98 14.77 7.31
N PRO A 252 -21.94 15.69 7.53
CA PRO A 252 -23.10 15.84 6.67
C PRO A 252 -22.73 16.10 5.20
N GLY A 253 -23.42 15.42 4.27
CA GLY A 253 -23.20 15.57 2.83
C GLY A 253 -21.89 14.96 2.31
N THR A 254 -21.18 14.17 3.13
CA THR A 254 -19.92 13.53 2.74
C THR A 254 -19.91 12.04 3.02
N ILE A 255 -18.90 11.37 2.46
CA ILE A 255 -18.58 9.96 2.63
C ILE A 255 -17.24 9.91 3.36
N ASN A 256 -17.21 9.45 4.61
CA ASN A 256 -16.00 9.38 5.44
C ASN A 256 -15.67 7.94 5.85
N GLU A 257 -15.44 7.13 4.82
CA GLU A 257 -15.15 5.70 4.92
C GLU A 257 -13.78 5.43 5.54
N PHE A 258 -13.70 4.34 6.30
CA PHE A 258 -12.48 3.83 6.92
C PHE A 258 -12.23 2.40 6.45
N PRO A 259 -10.99 1.88 6.51
CA PRO A 259 -10.65 0.62 5.84
C PRO A 259 -11.52 -0.58 6.23
N PHE A 260 -11.95 -0.68 7.49
CA PHE A 260 -12.86 -1.74 7.92
C PHE A 260 -14.27 -1.61 7.31
N PHE A 261 -14.79 -0.38 7.18
CA PHE A 261 -16.03 -0.13 6.44
C PHE A 261 -15.92 -0.68 5.02
N SER A 262 -14.85 -0.35 4.29
CA SER A 262 -14.67 -0.79 2.91
C SER A 262 -14.52 -2.32 2.79
N LEU A 263 -13.97 -2.97 3.82
CA LEU A 263 -13.93 -4.44 3.88
C LEU A 263 -15.34 -5.04 4.00
N LEU A 264 -16.20 -4.44 4.82
CA LEU A 264 -17.58 -4.90 5.03
C LEU A 264 -18.49 -4.54 3.84
N TRP A 265 -18.37 -3.31 3.32
CA TRP A 265 -19.10 -2.82 2.17
C TRP A 265 -18.72 -3.58 0.89
N GLY A 266 -17.45 -3.95 0.78
CA GLY A 266 -17.01 -4.99 -0.15
C GLY A 266 -17.03 -4.55 -1.61
N ASP A 267 -16.56 -3.35 -1.92
CA ASP A 267 -16.22 -2.95 -3.27
C ASP A 267 -14.70 -3.08 -3.54
N LEU A 268 -14.31 -3.01 -4.80
CA LEU A 268 -12.91 -2.97 -5.22
C LEU A 268 -12.59 -1.58 -5.74
N HIS A 269 -13.07 -0.57 -5.02
CA HIS A 269 -12.95 0.80 -5.48
C HIS A 269 -11.48 1.20 -5.60
N ALA A 270 -11.23 2.22 -6.42
CA ALA A 270 -9.91 2.78 -6.69
C ALA A 270 -9.04 2.97 -5.42
N TYR A 271 -9.61 3.50 -4.34
CA TYR A 271 -8.89 3.71 -3.07
C TYR A 271 -8.64 2.40 -2.29
N VAL A 272 -9.51 1.39 -2.38
CA VAL A 272 -9.27 0.07 -1.75
C VAL A 272 -8.12 -0.64 -2.47
N LEU A 273 -8.08 -0.51 -3.79
CA LEU A 273 -7.03 -1.11 -4.62
C LEU A 273 -5.65 -0.49 -4.38
N SER A 274 -5.58 0.75 -3.87
CA SER A 274 -4.33 1.41 -3.51
C SER A 274 -3.82 1.08 -2.11
N PHE A 275 -4.64 0.54 -1.19
CA PHE A 275 -4.22 0.18 0.18
C PHE A 275 -2.91 -0.63 0.26
N PRO A 276 -2.74 -1.78 -0.44
CA PRO A 276 -1.49 -2.53 -0.38
C PRO A 276 -0.31 -1.75 -0.99
N LEU A 277 -0.54 -0.93 -2.01
CA LEU A 277 0.49 -0.10 -2.65
C LEU A 277 0.96 1.02 -1.71
N PHE A 278 0.01 1.65 -1.00
CA PHE A 278 0.30 2.69 -0.03
C PHE A 278 1.06 2.11 1.17
N ALA A 279 0.61 0.97 1.73
CA ALA A 279 1.30 0.30 2.83
C ALA A 279 2.72 -0.18 2.45
N ALA A 280 2.91 -0.69 1.22
CA ALA A 280 4.24 -0.98 0.71
C ALA A 280 5.11 0.28 0.62
N SER A 281 4.54 1.41 0.18
CA SER A 281 5.23 2.70 0.12
C SER A 281 5.65 3.20 1.50
N LEU A 282 4.81 3.05 2.53
CA LEU A 282 5.17 3.36 3.93
C LEU A 282 6.37 2.56 4.41
N ALA A 283 6.40 1.25 4.12
CA ALA A 283 7.53 0.39 4.44
C ALA A 283 8.82 0.80 3.69
N LEU A 284 8.72 1.23 2.42
CA LEU A 284 9.87 1.72 1.66
C LEU A 284 10.37 3.07 2.20
N ILE A 285 9.49 3.98 2.58
CA ILE A 285 9.83 5.25 3.24
C ILE A 285 10.52 4.99 4.59
N TYR A 286 10.03 4.03 5.37
CA TYR A 286 10.70 3.60 6.60
C TYR A 286 12.12 3.08 6.33
N CYS A 287 12.31 2.30 5.27
CA CYS A 287 13.63 1.83 4.87
C CYS A 287 14.55 2.97 4.43
N LEU A 288 14.01 4.00 3.78
CA LEU A 288 14.77 5.19 3.40
C LEU A 288 15.19 5.97 4.64
N ASN A 289 14.28 6.16 5.58
CA ASN A 289 14.54 6.83 6.86
C ASN A 289 15.68 6.15 7.64
N ASP A 290 15.68 4.82 7.75
CA ASP A 290 16.76 4.10 8.45
C ASP A 290 18.13 4.27 7.74
N ARG A 291 18.13 4.45 6.41
CA ARG A 291 19.37 4.75 5.66
C ARG A 291 19.85 6.18 5.82
N LEU A 292 18.93 7.15 5.88
CA LEU A 292 19.27 8.56 5.99
C LEU A 292 19.62 8.96 7.43
N THR A 293 19.06 8.28 8.44
CA THR A 293 19.31 8.61 9.85
C THR A 293 20.70 8.13 10.31
N PRO A 294 21.56 9.02 10.85
CA PRO A 294 22.90 8.65 11.27
C PRO A 294 22.85 7.84 12.58
N ARG A 295 22.78 6.50 12.49
CA ARG A 295 22.81 5.63 13.69
C ARG A 295 24.22 5.28 14.19
N ARG A 296 25.25 5.37 13.35
CA ARG A 296 26.65 5.11 13.71
C ARG A 296 27.59 5.80 12.74
N GLY A 297 27.93 7.06 12.97
CA GLY A 297 29.19 7.72 12.58
C GLY A 297 29.75 7.62 11.15
N HIS A 298 29.10 6.97 10.19
CA HIS A 298 29.57 6.78 8.82
C HIS A 298 28.36 6.84 7.88
N LEU A 299 27.94 8.06 7.53
CA LEU A 299 27.34 8.24 6.22
C LEU A 299 28.52 8.22 5.24
N GLN A 300 28.84 7.05 4.67
CA GLN A 300 29.62 7.05 3.43
C GLN A 300 28.78 7.82 2.42
N SER A 301 29.23 9.01 2.07
CA SER A 301 28.49 10.01 1.29
C SER A 301 28.36 9.67 -0.20
N GLY A 302 28.32 8.38 -0.55
CA GLY A 302 28.38 7.88 -1.94
C GLY A 302 27.22 7.00 -2.39
N ASP A 303 26.62 6.20 -1.51
CA ASP A 303 25.67 5.16 -1.93
C ASP A 303 24.22 5.66 -1.90
N THR A 304 23.84 6.43 -2.92
CA THR A 304 22.43 6.73 -3.19
C THR A 304 21.65 5.41 -3.27
N PRO A 305 20.53 5.24 -2.54
CA PRO A 305 19.81 3.98 -2.48
C PRO A 305 18.95 3.78 -3.73
N TYR A 306 19.56 3.70 -4.92
CA TYR A 306 18.87 3.68 -6.22
C TYR A 306 17.80 2.59 -6.33
N GLY A 307 18.06 1.39 -5.80
CA GLY A 307 17.06 0.32 -5.76
C GLY A 307 15.82 0.67 -4.94
N LEU A 308 15.99 1.40 -3.83
CA LEU A 308 14.87 1.86 -3.01
C LEU A 308 14.09 2.99 -3.70
N ILE A 309 14.81 3.94 -4.30
CA ILE A 309 14.23 5.03 -5.09
C ILE A 309 13.41 4.48 -6.26
N GLY A 310 13.94 3.49 -7.00
CA GLY A 310 13.22 2.86 -8.11
C GLY A 310 11.95 2.14 -7.67
N LEU A 311 11.98 1.41 -6.54
CA LEU A 311 10.78 0.78 -5.98
C LEU A 311 9.73 1.81 -5.53
N MET A 312 10.18 2.91 -4.91
CA MET A 312 9.30 4.00 -4.49
C MET A 312 8.70 4.75 -5.68
N ALA A 313 9.47 4.96 -6.76
CA ALA A 313 8.96 5.53 -8.01
C ALA A 313 7.91 4.62 -8.65
N LEU A 314 8.15 3.31 -8.69
CA LEU A 314 7.17 2.34 -9.21
C LEU A 314 5.88 2.34 -8.38
N CYS A 315 5.98 2.32 -7.04
CA CYS A 315 4.80 2.38 -6.17
C CYS A 315 4.08 3.72 -6.26
N GLY A 316 4.82 4.84 -6.24
CA GLY A 316 4.27 6.18 -6.36
C GLY A 316 3.54 6.38 -7.68
N GLY A 317 4.12 5.91 -8.79
CA GLY A 317 3.47 5.95 -10.09
C GLY A 317 2.21 5.08 -10.14
N ALA A 318 2.24 3.89 -9.52
CA ALA A 318 1.05 3.05 -9.38
C ALA A 318 -0.05 3.72 -8.54
N LEU A 319 0.32 4.48 -7.51
CA LEU A 319 -0.62 5.30 -6.74
C LEU A 319 -1.23 6.40 -7.60
N ILE A 320 -0.46 7.14 -8.42
CA ILE A 320 -1.00 8.19 -9.33
C ILE A 320 -2.19 7.65 -10.15
N VAL A 321 -2.06 6.44 -10.68
CA VAL A 321 -3.03 5.84 -11.62
C VAL A 321 -4.07 4.94 -10.96
N THR A 322 -3.95 4.68 -9.65
CA THR A 322 -4.92 3.89 -8.86
C THR A 322 -5.72 4.79 -7.94
N ASN A 323 -5.07 5.70 -7.22
CA ASN A 323 -5.68 6.74 -6.40
C ASN A 323 -4.68 7.90 -6.22
N ALA A 324 -4.88 8.99 -6.97
CA ALA A 324 -3.94 10.11 -6.97
C ALA A 324 -3.78 10.79 -5.59
N TRP A 325 -4.79 10.73 -4.71
CA TRP A 325 -4.71 11.29 -3.37
C TRP A 325 -3.69 10.56 -2.48
N ASP A 326 -3.53 9.25 -2.67
CA ASP A 326 -2.53 8.47 -1.95
C ASP A 326 -1.12 8.79 -2.43
N PHE A 327 -0.95 9.16 -3.71
CA PHE A 327 0.33 9.67 -4.20
C PHE A 327 0.70 11.01 -3.55
N ILE A 328 -0.27 11.92 -3.39
CA ILE A 328 -0.05 13.20 -2.69
C ILE A 328 0.36 12.93 -1.23
N SER A 329 -0.39 12.07 -0.53
CA SER A 329 -0.11 11.70 0.86
C SER A 329 1.28 11.06 1.01
N MET A 330 1.63 10.13 0.11
CA MET A 330 2.94 9.48 0.07
C MET A 330 4.07 10.50 -0.19
N SER A 331 3.85 11.44 -1.10
CA SER A 331 4.83 12.48 -1.47
C SER A 331 5.10 13.45 -0.33
N LEU A 332 4.05 13.88 0.37
CA LEU A 332 4.15 14.73 1.56
C LEU A 332 4.90 14.01 2.68
N LEU A 333 4.55 12.77 2.97
CA LEU A 333 5.23 11.97 3.99
C LEU A 333 6.71 11.75 3.63
N LEU A 334 7.01 11.42 2.37
CA LEU A 334 8.38 11.29 1.88
C LEU A 334 9.18 12.58 2.08
N PHE A 335 8.60 13.72 1.71
CA PHE A 335 9.23 15.02 1.87
C PHE A 335 9.52 15.33 3.34
N VAL A 336 8.53 15.13 4.22
CA VAL A 336 8.70 15.30 5.67
C VAL A 336 9.80 14.39 6.20
N VAL A 337 9.83 13.10 5.80
CA VAL A 337 10.85 12.14 6.25
C VAL A 337 12.25 12.51 5.79
N VAL A 338 12.41 12.93 4.54
CA VAL A 338 13.71 13.36 4.01
C VAL A 338 14.21 14.63 4.69
N LEU A 339 13.32 15.61 4.92
CA LEU A 339 13.66 16.86 5.60
C LEU A 339 14.15 16.66 7.02
N SER A 340 13.67 15.62 7.68
CA SER A 340 13.79 15.43 9.12
C SER A 340 14.80 14.35 9.49
N ALA A 341 15.21 13.52 8.53
CA ALA A 341 16.32 12.58 8.67
C ALA A 341 17.68 13.30 8.87
N LEU A 342 17.79 14.58 8.51
CA LEU A 342 18.96 15.43 8.75
C LEU A 342 18.51 16.70 9.48
N PRO A 343 19.00 17.01 10.69
CA PRO A 343 18.68 18.29 11.32
C PRO A 343 19.32 19.46 10.54
N ILE A 344 18.53 20.47 10.17
CA ILE A 344 19.00 21.70 9.49
C ILE A 344 20.19 22.32 10.22
N ALA A 345 20.11 22.40 11.55
CA ALA A 345 21.18 22.92 12.41
C ALA A 345 22.51 22.17 12.32
N ARG A 346 22.52 20.90 11.88
CA ARG A 346 23.73 20.06 11.79
C ARG A 346 24.26 19.87 10.38
N ALA A 347 23.41 19.95 9.37
CA ALA A 347 23.76 19.61 7.98
C ALA A 347 23.85 20.82 7.03
N GLY A 348 23.23 21.95 7.36
CA GLY A 348 23.18 23.14 6.50
C GLY A 348 22.24 22.98 5.30
N LEU A 349 21.74 24.10 4.75
CA LEU A 349 20.77 24.13 3.66
C LEU A 349 21.23 23.40 2.37
N PRO A 350 22.49 23.57 1.87
CA PRO A 350 22.93 22.91 0.64
C PRO A 350 22.85 21.38 0.70
N ARG A 351 23.11 20.79 1.87
CA ARG A 351 23.05 19.34 2.06
C ARG A 351 21.62 18.82 2.03
N HIS A 352 20.65 19.57 2.56
CA HIS A 352 19.24 19.19 2.48
C HIS A 352 18.75 19.20 1.03
N VAL A 353 19.08 20.26 0.29
CA VAL A 353 18.77 20.37 -1.14
C VAL A 353 19.35 19.18 -1.91
N MET A 354 20.61 18.82 -1.64
CA MET A 354 21.26 17.67 -2.28
C MET A 354 20.56 16.34 -1.98
N VAL A 355 20.14 16.10 -0.74
CA VAL A 355 19.44 14.85 -0.37
C VAL A 355 18.06 14.80 -1.02
N ILE A 356 17.30 15.89 -1.00
CA ILE A 356 16.00 15.98 -1.69
C ILE A 356 16.18 15.74 -3.20
N ALA A 357 17.18 16.37 -3.81
CA ALA A 357 17.47 16.22 -5.23
C ALA A 357 17.89 14.79 -5.61
N ARG A 358 18.50 14.04 -4.69
CA ARG A 358 18.92 12.64 -4.92
C ARG A 358 17.90 11.60 -4.49
N THR A 359 16.85 11.96 -3.76
CA THR A 359 15.86 11.00 -3.22
C THR A 359 14.45 11.36 -3.66
N THR A 360 13.90 12.48 -3.18
CA THR A 360 12.53 12.90 -3.48
C THR A 360 12.31 13.21 -4.96
N LEU A 361 13.15 14.04 -5.59
CA LEU A 361 12.93 14.40 -7.00
C LEU A 361 12.97 13.19 -7.95
N PRO A 362 13.92 12.24 -7.83
CA PRO A 362 13.91 11.04 -8.65
C PRO A 362 12.71 10.13 -8.38
N VAL A 363 12.20 10.07 -7.14
CA VAL A 363 10.97 9.31 -6.85
C VAL A 363 9.77 9.94 -7.56
N LEU A 364 9.57 11.25 -7.42
CA LEU A 364 8.43 11.95 -8.02
C LEU A 364 8.50 11.98 -9.55
N GLY A 365 9.68 12.32 -10.10
CA GLY A 365 9.91 12.32 -11.54
C GLY A 365 9.80 10.92 -12.13
N GLY A 366 10.38 9.92 -11.47
CA GLY A 366 10.28 8.52 -11.87
C GLY A 366 8.83 8.00 -11.85
N ALA A 367 8.05 8.34 -10.82
CA ALA A 367 6.64 7.97 -10.72
C ALA A 367 5.81 8.47 -11.91
N VAL A 368 6.02 9.72 -12.33
CA VAL A 368 5.37 10.31 -13.50
C VAL A 368 5.85 9.64 -14.79
N LEU A 369 7.16 9.48 -14.97
CA LEU A 369 7.74 8.92 -16.20
C LEU A 369 7.32 7.46 -16.44
N LEU A 370 7.28 6.64 -15.39
CA LEU A 370 6.90 5.22 -15.50
C LEU A 370 5.44 5.05 -15.93
N PHE A 371 4.56 5.98 -15.56
CA PHE A 371 3.11 5.91 -15.84
C PHE A 371 2.64 6.96 -16.84
N LEU A 372 3.57 7.56 -17.59
CA LEU A 372 3.29 8.58 -18.59
C LEU A 372 2.20 8.17 -19.59
N PRO A 373 2.14 6.92 -20.11
CA PRO A 373 1.07 6.52 -21.02
C PRO A 373 -0.34 6.66 -20.42
N PHE A 374 -0.51 6.39 -19.12
CA PHE A 374 -1.79 6.59 -18.45
C PHE A 374 -2.10 8.08 -18.32
N ILE A 375 -1.14 8.85 -17.81
CA ILE A 375 -1.29 10.27 -17.51
C ILE A 375 -1.68 11.05 -18.76
N LEU A 376 -1.11 10.71 -19.91
CA LEU A 376 -1.45 11.32 -21.20
C LEU A 376 -2.79 10.84 -21.78
N SER A 377 -3.32 9.71 -21.31
CA SER A 377 -4.57 9.13 -21.82
C SER A 377 -5.84 9.64 -21.12
N VAL A 378 -5.70 10.18 -19.91
CA VAL A 378 -6.81 10.65 -19.07
C VAL A 378 -7.04 12.14 -19.30
N SER A 379 -8.29 12.55 -19.46
CA SER A 379 -8.68 13.96 -19.57
C SER A 379 -9.30 14.44 -18.25
N GLN A 380 -8.69 15.43 -17.60
CA GLN A 380 -9.28 16.09 -16.43
C GLN A 380 -9.61 17.55 -16.75
N ASN A 381 -10.91 17.83 -16.91
CA ASN A 381 -11.42 19.18 -17.22
C ASN A 381 -12.06 19.87 -16.00
N ARG A 382 -11.68 19.51 -14.77
CA ARG A 382 -12.20 20.15 -13.56
C ARG A 382 -11.25 21.26 -13.07
N PRO A 383 -11.73 22.51 -12.93
CA PRO A 383 -10.90 23.56 -12.35
C PRO A 383 -10.64 23.30 -10.87
N ILE A 384 -9.48 23.74 -10.39
CA ILE A 384 -9.18 23.79 -8.96
C ILE A 384 -9.88 25.03 -8.38
N GLY A 385 -10.58 24.86 -7.26
CA GLY A 385 -11.30 25.93 -6.58
C GLY A 385 -11.20 25.82 -5.06
N PHE A 386 -11.56 26.90 -4.37
CA PHE A 386 -11.64 26.90 -2.92
C PHE A 386 -12.97 26.28 -2.46
N VAL A 387 -12.88 25.33 -1.53
CA VAL A 387 -14.04 24.78 -0.80
C VAL A 387 -14.53 25.84 0.18
N LYS A 388 -15.83 26.13 0.19
CA LYS A 388 -16.44 27.14 1.07
C LYS A 388 -17.14 26.51 2.27
N GLU A 389 -17.49 25.25 2.13
CA GLU A 389 -18.09 24.40 3.15
C GLU A 389 -17.09 24.14 4.28
N ARG A 390 -17.59 24.09 5.52
CA ARG A 390 -16.78 23.81 6.71
C ARG A 390 -17.33 22.58 7.41
N THR A 391 -16.43 21.79 7.95
CA THR A 391 -16.76 20.65 8.82
C THR A 391 -16.92 21.15 10.26
N ASP A 392 -17.94 20.67 10.96
CA ASP A 392 -18.09 20.93 12.39
C ASP A 392 -16.89 20.34 13.17
N SER A 393 -16.44 21.04 14.21
CA SER A 393 -15.26 20.62 14.97
C SER A 393 -15.47 19.31 15.73
N ALA A 394 -16.70 19.01 16.17
CA ALA A 394 -17.03 17.75 16.83
C ALA A 394 -17.04 16.60 15.83
N ASP A 395 -17.69 16.77 14.67
CA ASP A 395 -17.68 15.76 13.60
C ASP A 395 -16.26 15.46 13.12
N PHE A 396 -15.44 16.51 12.96
CA PHE A 396 -14.03 16.36 12.63
C PHE A 396 -13.27 15.55 13.69
N ALA A 397 -13.48 15.87 14.97
CA ALA A 397 -12.85 15.14 16.07
C ALA A 397 -13.31 13.69 16.16
N VAL A 398 -14.58 13.39 15.83
CA VAL A 398 -15.07 12.02 15.76
C VAL A 398 -14.36 11.25 14.65
N VAL A 399 -14.30 11.81 13.45
CA VAL A 399 -13.73 11.16 12.26
C VAL A 399 -12.21 10.97 12.38
N PHE A 400 -11.48 12.02 12.74
CA PHE A 400 -10.01 12.02 12.70
C PHE A 400 -9.36 11.86 14.08
N GLY A 401 -10.14 11.86 15.17
CA GLY A 401 -9.60 11.87 16.52
C GLY A 401 -8.78 10.64 16.87
N VAL A 402 -9.12 9.46 16.34
CA VAL A 402 -8.33 8.23 16.50
C VAL A 402 -6.89 8.44 16.02
N LEU A 403 -6.70 9.18 14.92
CA LEU A 403 -5.39 9.53 14.37
C LEU A 403 -4.70 10.66 15.16
N LEU A 404 -5.46 11.55 15.78
CA LEU A 404 -4.90 12.65 16.57
C LEU A 404 -4.32 12.17 17.91
N VAL A 405 -4.86 11.10 18.51
CA VAL A 405 -4.37 10.56 19.79
C VAL A 405 -2.88 10.23 19.77
N PRO A 406 -2.35 9.41 18.84
CA PRO A 406 -0.92 9.12 18.81
C PRO A 406 -0.10 10.39 18.53
N ILE A 407 -0.55 11.28 17.64
CA ILE A 407 0.15 12.55 17.33
C ILE A 407 0.31 13.41 18.58
N VAL A 408 -0.78 13.59 19.34
CA VAL A 408 -0.80 14.39 20.56
C VAL A 408 0.05 13.72 21.64
N ALA A 409 -0.11 12.42 21.85
CA ALA A 409 0.68 11.67 22.83
C ALA A 409 2.18 11.80 22.54
N GLU A 410 2.60 11.61 21.30
CA GLU A 410 4.01 11.73 20.89
C GLU A 410 4.52 13.16 21.02
N SER A 411 3.70 14.15 20.67
CA SER A 411 4.05 15.57 20.84
C SER A 411 4.28 15.93 22.31
N LEU A 412 3.43 15.42 23.21
CA LEU A 412 3.57 15.63 24.66
C LEU A 412 4.83 14.97 25.21
N VAL A 413 5.15 13.74 24.76
CA VAL A 413 6.38 13.05 25.14
C VAL A 413 7.60 13.82 24.65
N ALA A 414 7.60 14.28 23.39
CA ALA A 414 8.69 15.09 22.84
C ALA A 414 8.91 16.39 23.63
N ILE A 415 7.83 17.10 23.98
CA ILE A 415 7.90 18.31 24.82
C ILE A 415 8.47 17.98 26.20
N ALA A 416 8.05 16.88 26.83
CA ALA A 416 8.56 16.46 28.13
C ALA A 416 10.07 16.13 28.09
N PHE A 417 10.55 15.50 27.01
CA PHE A 417 11.98 15.24 26.80
C PHE A 417 12.79 16.52 26.59
N MET A 418 12.28 17.47 25.80
CA MET A 418 12.94 18.77 25.58
C MET A 418 13.07 19.55 26.90
N ARG A 419 12.03 19.54 27.75
CA ARG A 419 12.05 20.21 29.06
C ARG A 419 13.05 19.61 30.04
N ARG A 420 13.41 18.33 29.90
CA ARG A 420 14.40 17.64 30.76
C ARG A 420 15.85 17.83 30.31
N GLY A 421 16.14 18.70 29.33
CA GLY A 421 17.51 18.96 28.86
C GLY A 421 18.18 17.80 28.13
N HIS A 422 17.45 16.72 27.82
CA HIS A 422 17.97 15.54 27.11
C HIS A 422 17.88 15.74 25.59
N ALA A 423 18.47 16.82 25.08
CA ALA A 423 18.43 17.19 23.65
C ALA A 423 19.18 16.23 22.71
N GLY A 424 19.68 15.09 23.20
CA GLY A 424 20.59 14.21 22.47
C GLY A 424 20.14 12.77 22.20
N ALA A 425 19.06 12.26 22.82
CA ALA A 425 18.85 10.80 22.91
C ALA A 425 17.63 10.23 22.15
N GLY A 426 16.91 11.04 21.38
CA GLY A 426 15.80 10.54 20.57
C GLY A 426 15.99 10.94 19.11
N ASN A 427 16.08 9.96 18.20
CA ASN A 427 15.89 10.22 16.78
C ASN A 427 14.52 10.90 16.64
N GLY A 428 14.51 12.19 16.31
CA GLY A 428 13.30 13.03 16.18
C GLY A 428 12.23 12.45 15.24
N LEU A 429 12.57 11.40 14.49
CA LEU A 429 11.71 10.76 13.51
C LEU A 429 11.13 9.40 13.83
N SER A 430 11.53 8.79 14.95
CA SER A 430 10.67 7.74 15.52
C SER A 430 9.27 8.33 15.76
N TRP A 431 9.22 9.59 16.19
CA TRP A 431 8.03 10.35 16.57
C TRP A 431 7.17 10.82 15.38
N VAL A 432 7.78 11.21 14.25
CA VAL A 432 7.01 11.65 13.07
C VAL A 432 6.49 10.47 12.27
N VAL A 433 7.25 9.38 12.13
CA VAL A 433 6.80 8.17 11.42
C VAL A 433 5.69 7.44 12.20
N LEU A 434 5.68 7.53 13.55
CA LEU A 434 4.58 7.03 14.38
C LEU A 434 3.37 7.98 14.46
N ALA A 435 3.55 9.27 14.18
CA ALA A 435 2.46 10.25 14.11
C ALA A 435 1.64 10.16 12.82
N PHE A 436 2.19 9.56 11.76
CA PHE A 436 1.53 9.36 10.47
C PHE A 436 1.10 7.90 10.21
N LEU A 437 1.35 6.98 11.17
CA LEU A 437 0.83 5.61 11.22
C LEU A 437 -0.29 5.55 12.26
#